data_AF-A0A9N9JCX9-F1
#
_entry.id   AF-A0A9N9JCX9-F1
#
_cell.length_a   1.000
_cell.length_b   1.000
_cell.length_c   1.000
_cell.angle_alpha   90.00
_cell.angle_beta   90.00
_cell.angle_gamma   90.00
#
_symmetry.space_group_name_H-M   'P 1'
#
loop_
_entity.id
_entity.type
_entity.pdbx_description
1 polymer ?
#
loop_
_entity_poly.entity_id
_entity_poly.type
_entity_poly.pdbx_seq_one_letter_code
_entity_poly.pdbx_strand_id
1 'polypeptide(L)'
;IPEITGTYCFQIEMGKAKKEKNRISKEKSQNGETGASLASNLKVKGENFYRDAKKVKFVNMLKGGKAKRNAKGKIVKSAPYQSREVITARVQPDRRWFGNTRVIGQKQLEAFRESLGAKVNDPYQVLLRQNKLPMSLLTDAAKMARMHVVDTESFSDTFGPRAQRKRPKLKVDTLEDLASTTGRSLENYEEKNDSSLLSNLITDWSNEARDSLFSK
;
A
#
# COMPACT_ATOMS: atom_id res chain seq x y z
N ILE A 1 -76.61 21.54 51.38
CA ILE A 1 -76.16 20.71 50.24
C ILE A 1 -75.27 21.58 49.38
N PRO A 2 -73.93 21.47 49.44
CA PRO A 2 -73.07 22.18 48.50
C PRO A 2 -72.84 21.31 47.25
N GLU A 3 -73.07 21.88 46.08
CA GLU A 3 -72.77 21.27 44.78
C GLU A 3 -71.25 21.16 44.61
N ILE A 4 -70.78 19.94 44.33
CA ILE A 4 -69.39 19.65 43.97
C ILE A 4 -69.33 19.63 42.44
N THR A 5 -68.90 20.72 41.82
CA THR A 5 -68.55 20.77 40.40
C THR A 5 -67.04 20.97 40.24
N GLY A 6 -66.29 19.94 40.63
CA GLY A 6 -64.84 19.87 40.37
C GLY A 6 -64.58 19.37 38.95
N THR A 7 -64.27 20.28 38.03
CA THR A 7 -63.71 19.93 36.72
C THR A 7 -62.25 19.50 36.92
N TYR A 8 -61.98 18.20 36.88
CA TYR A 8 -60.62 17.68 36.90
C TYR A 8 -59.94 17.97 35.56
N CYS A 9 -59.12 19.02 35.53
CA CYS A 9 -58.15 19.22 34.45
C CYS A 9 -57.05 18.16 34.59
N PHE A 10 -57.11 17.12 33.77
CA PHE A 10 -56.01 16.17 33.63
C PHE A 10 -54.84 16.86 32.93
N GLN A 11 -53.91 17.37 33.73
CA GLN A 11 -52.66 17.92 33.22
C GLN A 11 -51.81 16.75 32.70
N ILE A 12 -51.79 16.54 31.37
CA ILE A 12 -50.90 15.58 30.73
C ILE A 12 -49.46 16.07 30.94
N GLU A 13 -48.76 15.48 31.90
CA GLU A 13 -47.37 15.79 32.15
C GLU A 13 -46.51 15.23 31.00
N MET A 14 -46.07 16.10 30.09
CA MET A 14 -45.16 15.73 29.00
C MET A 14 -43.89 15.07 29.57
N GLY A 15 -43.55 13.88 29.04
CA GLY A 15 -42.57 12.97 29.60
C GLY A 15 -41.19 13.60 29.88
N LYS A 16 -40.83 13.71 31.16
CA LYS A 16 -39.52 14.22 31.62
C LYS A 16 -38.37 13.23 31.37
N ALA A 17 -38.66 11.94 31.18
CA ALA A 17 -37.65 10.88 31.14
C ALA A 17 -36.78 10.86 29.86
N LYS A 18 -37.32 11.24 28.68
CA LYS A 18 -36.62 11.16 27.38
C LYS A 18 -35.91 12.45 26.96
N LYS A 19 -35.48 13.26 27.94
CA LYS A 19 -34.74 14.51 27.69
C LYS A 19 -33.23 14.25 27.70
N GLU A 20 -32.51 14.86 26.76
CA GLU A 20 -31.05 14.73 26.63
C GLU A 20 -30.31 15.07 27.93
N LYS A 21 -30.71 16.14 28.61
CA LYS A 21 -30.16 16.55 29.91
C LYS A 21 -30.30 15.46 30.97
N ASN A 22 -31.45 14.80 31.00
CA ASN A 22 -31.78 13.76 31.98
C ASN A 22 -31.11 12.41 31.62
N ARG A 23 -30.93 12.12 30.32
CA ARG A 23 -30.13 10.97 29.88
C ARG A 23 -28.68 11.13 30.32
N ILE A 24 -28.05 12.26 29.99
CA ILE A 24 -26.65 12.53 30.32
C ILE A 24 -26.43 12.49 31.84
N SER A 25 -27.34 13.04 32.64
CA SER A 25 -27.22 12.95 34.11
C SER A 25 -27.33 11.51 34.61
N LYS A 26 -28.22 10.70 34.02
CA LYS A 26 -28.37 9.28 34.39
C LYS A 26 -27.15 8.44 34.01
N GLU A 27 -26.64 8.59 32.78
CA GLU A 27 -25.44 7.90 32.29
C GLU A 27 -24.22 8.23 33.15
N LYS A 28 -24.06 9.50 33.55
CA LYS A 28 -23.00 9.92 34.48
C LYS A 28 -23.12 9.30 35.86
N SER A 29 -24.33 9.30 36.44
CA SER A 29 -24.58 8.66 37.73
C SER A 29 -24.31 7.15 37.70
N GLN A 30 -24.59 6.48 36.57
CA GLN A 30 -24.26 5.07 36.38
C GLN A 30 -22.76 4.81 36.22
N ASN A 31 -22.06 5.70 35.52
CA ASN A 31 -20.61 5.56 35.25
C ASN A 31 -19.71 6.08 36.39
N GLY A 32 -20.28 6.54 37.51
CA GLY A 32 -19.51 7.00 38.67
C GLY A 32 -18.75 8.31 38.48
N GLU A 33 -19.08 9.11 37.45
CA GLU A 33 -18.40 10.37 37.16
C GLU A 33 -18.93 11.52 38.04
N THR A 34 -18.21 11.88 39.10
CA THR A 34 -18.49 13.02 39.98
C THR A 34 -17.82 14.30 39.46
N GLY A 35 -18.35 14.85 38.36
CA GLY A 35 -17.85 16.12 37.81
C GLY A 35 -18.89 16.85 36.94
N ALA A 36 -18.79 18.18 36.90
CA ALA A 36 -19.68 19.05 36.12
C ALA A 36 -19.84 18.51 34.68
N SER A 37 -21.07 18.56 34.16
CA SER A 37 -21.34 18.08 32.80
C SER A 37 -20.41 18.76 31.79
N LEU A 38 -19.88 18.00 30.82
CA LEU A 38 -19.04 18.53 29.74
C LEU A 38 -19.64 19.85 29.26
N ALA A 39 -18.83 20.91 29.30
CA ALA A 39 -19.29 22.26 29.04
C ALA A 39 -20.08 22.30 27.72
N SER A 40 -21.22 22.99 27.73
CA SER A 40 -22.22 22.92 26.64
C SER A 40 -21.66 23.25 25.26
N ASN A 41 -20.57 24.02 25.21
CA ASN A 41 -19.81 24.41 24.03
C ASN A 41 -19.01 23.26 23.38
N LEU A 42 -18.72 22.18 24.10
CA LEU A 42 -17.97 21.02 23.58
C LEU A 42 -18.88 19.94 22.99
N LYS A 43 -20.20 20.05 23.19
CA LYS A 43 -21.19 19.10 22.70
C LYS A 43 -21.35 19.20 21.19
N VAL A 44 -21.37 18.06 20.51
CA VAL A 44 -21.53 18.00 19.06
C VAL A 44 -23.02 18.00 18.71
N LYS A 45 -23.45 18.94 17.87
CA LYS A 45 -24.84 19.00 17.42
C LYS A 45 -25.25 17.69 16.72
N GLY A 46 -26.36 17.10 17.16
CA GLY A 46 -26.87 15.83 16.62
C GLY A 46 -26.50 14.59 17.44
N GLU A 47 -25.84 14.77 18.59
CA GLU A 47 -25.71 13.73 19.61
C GLU A 47 -27.08 13.35 20.17
N ASN A 48 -27.33 12.05 20.27
CA ASN A 48 -28.57 11.49 20.80
C ASN A 48 -28.31 10.07 21.33
N PHE A 49 -29.35 9.41 21.84
CA PHE A 49 -29.26 8.07 22.43
C PHE A 49 -28.64 7.02 21.49
N TYR A 50 -28.76 7.18 20.17
CA TYR A 50 -28.26 6.23 19.17
C TYR A 50 -26.90 6.62 18.56
N ARG A 51 -26.46 7.87 18.78
CA ARG A 51 -25.29 8.46 18.16
C ARG A 51 -24.50 9.30 19.15
N ASP A 52 -23.38 8.73 19.55
CA ASP A 52 -22.34 9.44 20.28
C ASP A 52 -21.65 10.48 19.40
N ALA A 53 -20.96 11.43 20.02
CA ALA A 53 -20.21 12.48 19.33
C ALA A 53 -19.25 11.95 18.24
N LYS A 54 -18.59 10.80 18.44
CA LYS A 54 -17.72 10.16 17.44
C LYS A 54 -18.50 9.71 16.21
N LYS A 55 -19.66 9.07 16.42
CA LYS A 55 -20.54 8.58 15.36
C LYS A 55 -21.16 9.73 14.57
N VAL A 56 -21.53 10.82 15.25
CA VAL A 56 -22.00 12.05 14.60
C VAL A 56 -20.92 12.67 13.72
N LYS A 57 -19.67 12.76 14.20
CA LYS A 57 -18.53 13.26 13.39
C LYS A 57 -18.29 12.41 12.14
N PHE A 58 -18.35 11.08 12.26
CA PHE A 58 -18.20 10.17 11.13
C PHE A 58 -19.34 10.30 10.11
N VAL A 59 -20.60 10.38 10.56
CA VAL A 59 -21.74 10.60 9.65
C VAL A 59 -21.64 11.96 8.95
N ASN A 60 -21.19 13.00 9.67
CA ASN A 60 -20.97 14.33 9.10
C ASN A 60 -19.81 14.36 8.10
N MET A 61 -18.82 13.47 8.26
CA MET A 61 -17.76 13.27 7.26
C MET A 61 -18.34 12.69 5.96
N LEU A 62 -19.20 11.67 6.03
CA LEU A 62 -19.84 11.06 4.85
C LEU A 62 -20.77 12.03 4.12
N LYS A 63 -21.50 12.88 4.85
CA LYS A 63 -22.35 13.94 4.28
C LYS A 63 -21.56 15.16 3.81
N GLY A 64 -20.30 15.26 4.20
CA GLY A 64 -19.44 16.43 4.04
C GLY A 64 -18.74 16.49 2.68
N GLY A 65 -17.53 17.06 2.66
CA GLY A 65 -16.66 17.10 1.47
C GLY A 65 -16.86 18.31 0.54
N LYS A 66 -17.86 19.15 0.77
CA LYS A 66 -18.16 20.33 -0.07
C LYS A 66 -17.59 21.62 0.53
N ALA A 67 -17.12 22.52 -0.32
CA ALA A 67 -16.75 23.87 0.07
C ALA A 67 -18.00 24.70 0.42
N LYS A 68 -17.92 25.55 1.45
CA LYS A 68 -18.99 26.50 1.79
C LYS A 68 -18.80 27.80 1.01
N ARG A 69 -19.85 28.29 0.37
CA ARG A 69 -19.85 29.52 -0.45
C ARG A 69 -20.80 30.57 0.13
N ASN A 70 -20.52 31.84 -0.13
CA ASN A 70 -21.45 32.94 0.16
C ASN A 70 -22.51 33.06 -0.96
N ALA A 71 -23.49 33.94 -0.78
CA ALA A 71 -24.52 34.21 -1.80
C ALA A 71 -23.95 34.69 -3.14
N LYS A 72 -22.78 35.34 -3.14
CA LYS A 72 -22.04 35.79 -4.34
C LYS A 72 -21.20 34.67 -4.99
N GLY A 73 -21.31 33.42 -4.53
CA GLY A 73 -20.57 32.28 -5.06
C GLY A 73 -19.10 32.16 -4.65
N LYS A 74 -18.56 33.09 -3.85
CA LYS A 74 -17.18 33.04 -3.36
C LYS A 74 -17.04 32.00 -2.24
N ILE A 75 -15.95 31.23 -2.26
CA ILE A 75 -15.67 30.21 -1.24
C ILE A 75 -15.30 30.90 0.07
N VAL A 76 -16.09 30.65 1.13
CA VAL A 76 -15.84 31.13 2.50
C VAL A 76 -15.02 30.12 3.28
N LYS A 77 -15.28 28.81 3.06
CA LYS A 77 -14.52 27.72 3.66
C LYS A 77 -14.25 26.66 2.61
N SER A 78 -12.98 26.40 2.33
CA SER A 78 -12.57 25.33 1.43
C SER A 78 -13.09 23.97 1.88
N ALA A 79 -13.23 23.04 0.93
CA ALA A 79 -13.54 21.66 1.25
C ALA A 79 -12.42 21.05 2.13
N PRO A 80 -12.72 20.01 2.93
CA PRO A 80 -11.70 19.27 3.67
C PRO A 80 -10.57 18.81 2.74
N TYR A 81 -9.32 18.98 3.19
CA TYR A 81 -8.10 18.61 2.43
C TYR A 81 -7.91 19.35 1.09
N GLN A 82 -8.63 20.46 0.87
CA GLN A 82 -8.54 21.29 -0.35
C GLN A 82 -8.17 22.75 0.01
N SER A 83 -7.26 22.92 0.97
CA SER A 83 -6.71 24.23 1.31
C SER A 83 -5.89 24.76 0.13
N ARG A 84 -6.06 26.05 -0.20
CA ARG A 84 -5.31 26.73 -1.28
C ARG A 84 -4.03 27.40 -0.79
N GLU A 85 -3.76 27.28 0.51
CA GLU A 85 -2.60 27.86 1.16
C GLU A 85 -1.36 27.04 0.81
N VAL A 86 -0.31 27.72 0.34
CA VAL A 86 0.97 27.10 0.05
C VAL A 86 1.78 27.03 1.34
N ILE A 87 2.10 25.81 1.79
CA ILE A 87 2.94 25.61 2.98
C ILE A 87 4.42 25.73 2.63
N THR A 88 5.19 26.39 3.49
CA THR A 88 6.65 26.43 3.37
C THR A 88 7.23 25.11 3.86
N ALA A 89 7.54 24.19 2.94
CA ALA A 89 8.15 22.89 3.27
C ALA A 89 9.68 23.03 3.39
N ARG A 90 10.18 23.22 4.61
CA ARG A 90 11.62 23.18 4.93
C ARG A 90 11.90 22.01 5.86
N VAL A 91 12.99 21.30 5.58
CA VAL A 91 13.47 20.23 6.46
C VAL A 91 14.61 20.81 7.32
N GLN A 92 14.42 20.81 8.64
CA GLN A 92 15.40 21.37 9.58
C GLN A 92 16.66 20.50 9.63
N PRO A 93 17.89 21.03 9.47
CA PRO A 93 19.09 20.20 9.59
C PRO A 93 19.18 19.55 10.99
N ASP A 94 19.27 18.22 11.05
CA ASP A 94 19.39 17.45 12.29
C ASP A 94 20.41 16.31 12.12
N ARG A 95 21.30 16.14 13.11
CA ARG A 95 22.28 15.05 13.14
C ARG A 95 21.63 13.67 13.24
N ARG A 96 20.41 13.61 13.79
CA ARG A 96 19.67 12.35 13.98
C ARG A 96 19.29 11.66 12.67
N TRP A 97 19.24 12.38 11.56
CA TRP A 97 18.92 11.78 10.24
C TRP A 97 19.98 10.82 9.75
N PHE A 98 21.22 11.04 10.16
CA PHE A 98 22.37 10.25 9.72
C PHE A 98 22.72 9.13 10.70
N GLY A 99 21.97 9.00 11.81
CA GLY A 99 22.11 7.90 12.75
C GLY A 99 21.35 6.66 12.28
N ASN A 100 21.91 5.49 12.55
CA ASN A 100 21.26 4.21 12.24
C ASN A 100 19.92 4.10 13.02
N THR A 101 18.79 4.02 12.32
CA THR A 101 17.45 4.00 12.96
C THR A 101 16.90 2.61 13.25
N ARG A 102 17.33 1.59 12.49
CA ARG A 102 17.01 0.17 12.72
C ARG A 102 18.28 -0.65 12.62
N VAL A 103 18.69 -1.25 13.72
CA VAL A 103 19.86 -2.14 13.80
C VAL A 103 19.40 -3.46 14.41
N ILE A 104 19.90 -4.56 13.88
CA ILE A 104 19.68 -5.91 14.40
C ILE A 104 21.03 -6.51 14.78
N GLY A 105 21.11 -7.18 15.93
CA GLY A 105 22.32 -7.89 16.32
C GLY A 105 22.49 -9.19 15.54
N GLN A 106 23.74 -9.58 15.26
CA GLN A 106 24.04 -10.78 14.45
C GLN A 106 23.37 -12.06 14.99
N LYS A 107 23.44 -12.31 16.30
CA LYS A 107 22.78 -13.47 16.94
C LYS A 107 21.26 -13.46 16.78
N GLN A 108 20.65 -12.28 16.82
CA GLN A 108 19.20 -12.12 16.64
C GLN A 108 18.81 -12.32 15.17
N LEU A 109 19.69 -11.91 14.25
CA LEU A 109 19.52 -12.10 12.82
C LEU A 109 19.58 -13.59 12.46
N GLU A 110 20.53 -14.34 13.03
CA GLU A 110 20.61 -15.81 12.89
C GLU A 110 19.36 -16.49 13.43
N ALA A 111 18.95 -16.19 14.67
CA ALA A 111 17.72 -16.73 15.24
C ALA A 111 16.46 -16.37 14.43
N PHE A 112 16.42 -15.18 13.84
CA PHE A 112 15.36 -14.74 12.93
C PHE A 112 15.35 -15.57 11.64
N ARG A 113 16.51 -15.83 11.05
CA ARG A 113 16.64 -16.66 9.83
C ARG A 113 16.22 -18.09 10.07
N GLU A 114 16.62 -18.70 11.19
CA GLU A 114 16.25 -20.07 11.53
C GLU A 114 14.74 -20.21 11.79
N SER A 115 14.20 -19.35 12.65
CA SER A 115 12.79 -19.45 13.07
C SER A 115 11.79 -19.17 11.95
N LEU A 116 12.10 -18.23 11.06
CA LEU A 116 11.21 -17.88 9.94
C LEU A 116 11.56 -18.61 8.65
N GLY A 117 12.82 -18.96 8.40
CA GLY A 117 13.22 -19.65 7.16
C GLY A 117 12.45 -20.95 6.93
N ALA A 118 12.24 -21.73 8.00
CA ALA A 118 11.44 -22.94 7.94
C ALA A 118 9.93 -22.69 7.72
N LYS A 119 9.42 -21.53 8.13
CA LYS A 119 7.98 -21.20 8.15
C LYS A 119 7.51 -20.35 6.97
N VAL A 120 8.42 -19.63 6.30
CA VAL A 120 8.05 -18.75 5.17
C VAL A 120 7.47 -19.54 4.00
N ASN A 121 7.94 -20.76 3.78
CA ASN A 121 7.47 -21.62 2.70
C ASN A 121 6.33 -22.56 3.12
N ASP A 122 5.86 -22.49 4.38
CA ASP A 122 4.74 -23.29 4.86
C ASP A 122 3.40 -22.64 4.44
N PRO A 123 2.60 -23.26 3.55
CA PRO A 123 1.34 -22.68 3.08
C PRO A 123 0.25 -22.58 4.16
N TYR A 124 0.39 -23.29 5.29
CA TYR A 124 -0.61 -23.30 6.35
C TYR A 124 -0.37 -22.25 7.45
N GLN A 125 0.78 -21.58 7.45
CA GLN A 125 1.14 -20.56 8.43
C GLN A 125 1.13 -19.16 7.82
N VAL A 126 0.51 -18.20 8.50
CA VAL A 126 0.40 -16.81 8.04
C VAL A 126 0.99 -15.83 9.05
N LEU A 127 1.79 -14.90 8.56
CA LEU A 127 2.36 -13.82 9.36
C LEU A 127 1.31 -12.72 9.62
N LEU A 128 0.94 -12.52 10.89
CA LEU A 128 -0.06 -11.50 11.27
C LEU A 128 0.48 -10.07 11.25
N ARG A 129 1.79 -9.86 11.44
CA ARG A 129 2.40 -8.52 11.57
C ARG A 129 3.73 -8.40 10.83
N GLN A 130 3.67 -8.12 9.52
CA GLN A 130 4.85 -8.07 8.65
C GLN A 130 5.63 -6.73 8.74
N ASN A 131 4.98 -5.61 9.02
CA ASN A 131 5.54 -4.25 8.82
C ASN A 131 6.79 -3.89 9.65
N LYS A 132 7.15 -4.69 10.66
CA LYS A 132 8.32 -4.48 11.52
C LYS A 132 9.43 -5.50 11.30
N LEU A 133 9.21 -6.53 10.48
CA LEU A 133 10.13 -7.64 10.28
C LEU A 133 10.91 -7.43 8.96
N PRO A 134 12.25 -7.39 8.99
CA PRO A 134 13.05 -7.22 7.78
C PRO A 134 13.15 -8.54 7.00
N MET A 135 12.07 -8.91 6.30
CA MET A 135 12.01 -10.16 5.52
C MET A 135 13.08 -10.26 4.43
N SER A 136 13.59 -9.13 3.94
CA SER A 136 14.71 -9.10 2.98
C SER A 136 15.99 -9.74 3.51
N LEU A 137 16.17 -9.83 4.84
CA LEU A 137 17.36 -10.45 5.44
C LEU A 137 17.29 -11.98 5.47
N LEU A 138 16.15 -12.57 5.09
CA LEU A 138 15.96 -14.01 5.11
C LEU A 138 16.67 -14.71 3.95
N THR A 139 16.71 -14.07 2.78
CA THR A 139 17.39 -14.59 1.59
C THR A 139 18.80 -14.00 1.54
N ASP A 140 19.83 -14.83 1.69
CA ASP A 140 21.17 -14.39 1.31
C ASP A 140 21.22 -14.20 -0.21
N ALA A 141 21.90 -13.15 -0.66
CA ALA A 141 22.13 -12.88 -2.09
C ALA A 141 23.16 -13.88 -2.67
N ALA A 142 22.92 -15.17 -2.50
CA ALA A 142 23.70 -16.23 -3.12
C ALA A 142 23.16 -16.50 -4.53
N LYS A 143 23.32 -15.50 -5.41
CA LYS A 143 23.42 -15.75 -6.84
C LYS A 143 24.66 -15.01 -7.30
N MET A 144 25.72 -15.76 -7.56
CA MET A 144 26.76 -15.35 -8.48
C MET A 144 26.05 -15.06 -9.81
N ALA A 145 25.58 -13.84 -9.97
CA ALA A 145 25.11 -13.36 -11.24
C ALA A 145 26.27 -13.59 -12.19
N ARG A 146 26.01 -14.31 -13.29
CA ARG A 146 26.96 -14.42 -14.41
C ARG A 146 27.55 -13.02 -14.61
N MET A 147 28.89 -12.90 -14.64
CA MET A 147 29.56 -11.61 -14.75
C MET A 147 28.83 -10.72 -15.76
N HIS A 148 28.53 -9.48 -15.37
CA HIS A 148 27.82 -8.56 -16.24
C HIS A 148 28.75 -8.13 -17.37
N VAL A 149 28.73 -8.89 -18.48
CA VAL A 149 29.62 -8.70 -19.63
C VAL A 149 29.53 -7.27 -20.18
N VAL A 150 28.35 -6.65 -20.08
CA VAL A 150 28.09 -5.28 -20.55
C VAL A 150 28.89 -4.24 -19.77
N ASP A 151 29.19 -4.47 -18.49
CA ASP A 151 30.03 -3.56 -17.70
C ASP A 151 31.49 -3.62 -18.13
N THR A 152 31.95 -4.80 -18.56
CA THR A 152 33.33 -4.98 -19.02
C THR A 152 33.52 -4.64 -20.50
N GLU A 153 32.48 -4.88 -21.30
CA GLU A 153 32.47 -4.77 -22.75
C GLU A 153 31.12 -4.18 -23.19
N SER A 154 31.05 -2.85 -23.24
CA SER A 154 29.83 -2.14 -23.60
C SER A 154 29.47 -2.36 -25.09
N PHE A 155 28.20 -2.17 -25.45
CA PHE A 155 27.77 -2.37 -26.83
C PHE A 155 28.44 -1.41 -27.83
N SER A 156 28.68 -0.16 -27.43
CA SER A 156 29.35 0.83 -28.29
C SER A 156 30.82 0.51 -28.59
N ASP A 157 31.47 -0.19 -27.66
CA ASP A 157 32.89 -0.53 -27.78
C ASP A 157 33.10 -1.91 -28.43
N THR A 158 32.08 -2.77 -28.39
CA THR A 158 32.12 -4.10 -29.03
C THR A 158 31.62 -4.08 -30.47
N PHE A 159 30.62 -3.28 -30.79
CA PHE A 159 29.99 -3.20 -32.11
C PHE A 159 29.85 -1.75 -32.61
N GLY A 160 29.94 -1.57 -33.93
CA GLY A 160 29.72 -0.29 -34.60
C GLY A 160 30.99 0.47 -34.99
N PRO A 161 30.87 1.71 -35.50
CA PRO A 161 32.00 2.45 -36.09
C PRO A 161 33.12 2.78 -35.10
N ARG A 162 32.80 2.83 -33.80
CA ARG A 162 33.74 3.12 -32.71
C ARG A 162 34.21 1.86 -31.98
N ALA A 163 33.95 0.66 -32.54
CA ALA A 163 34.31 -0.60 -31.91
C ALA A 163 35.83 -0.72 -31.69
N GLN A 164 36.20 -0.99 -30.43
CA GLN A 164 37.58 -1.17 -29.98
C GLN A 164 38.01 -2.64 -29.98
N ARG A 165 37.06 -3.58 -29.93
CA ARG A 165 37.36 -5.02 -29.87
C ARG A 165 37.96 -5.53 -31.19
N LYS A 166 39.20 -6.03 -31.13
CA LYS A 166 39.91 -6.57 -32.32
C LYS A 166 39.93 -8.10 -32.40
N ARG A 167 39.80 -8.82 -31.28
CA ARG A 167 39.86 -10.29 -31.23
C ARG A 167 38.72 -10.84 -30.35
N PRO A 168 38.07 -11.96 -30.74
CA PRO A 168 37.06 -12.60 -29.92
C PRO A 168 37.69 -13.38 -28.75
N LYS A 169 36.96 -13.43 -27.63
CA LYS A 169 37.27 -14.33 -26.52
C LYS A 169 36.63 -15.69 -26.82
N LEU A 170 37.42 -16.63 -27.30
CA LEU A 170 36.99 -18.00 -27.57
C LEU A 170 37.15 -18.85 -26.31
N LYS A 171 36.32 -19.89 -26.18
CA LYS A 171 36.40 -20.89 -25.10
C LYS A 171 37.21 -22.14 -25.48
N VAL A 172 37.92 -22.09 -26.61
CA VAL A 172 38.69 -23.19 -27.18
C VAL A 172 40.13 -22.75 -27.38
N ASP A 173 41.07 -23.65 -27.13
CA ASP A 173 42.50 -23.34 -27.17
C ASP A 173 43.17 -23.80 -28.47
N THR A 174 42.69 -24.91 -29.07
CA THR A 174 43.25 -25.47 -30.30
C THR A 174 42.27 -25.45 -31.48
N LEU A 175 42.80 -25.54 -32.70
CA LEU A 175 41.99 -25.63 -33.92
C LEU A 175 41.16 -26.93 -33.96
N GLU A 176 41.73 -28.02 -33.43
CA GLU A 176 41.08 -29.32 -33.35
C GLU A 176 39.87 -29.28 -32.38
N ASP A 177 40.00 -28.59 -31.25
CA ASP A 177 38.89 -28.37 -30.33
C ASP A 177 37.78 -27.52 -30.96
N LEU A 178 38.16 -26.51 -31.78
CA LEU A 178 37.19 -25.75 -32.55
C LEU A 178 36.46 -26.65 -33.57
N ALA A 179 37.17 -27.50 -34.31
CA ALA A 179 36.58 -28.42 -35.27
C ALA A 179 35.60 -29.39 -34.57
N SER A 180 36.00 -30.01 -33.47
CA SER A 180 35.14 -30.93 -32.72
C SER A 180 33.91 -30.25 -32.11
N THR A 181 34.05 -29.03 -31.59
CA THR A 181 32.90 -28.25 -31.06
C THR A 181 31.93 -27.83 -32.16
N THR A 182 32.42 -27.44 -33.33
CA THR A 182 31.56 -27.16 -34.49
C THR A 182 30.84 -28.40 -35.01
N GLY A 183 31.50 -29.55 -35.07
CA GLY A 183 30.88 -30.84 -35.44
C GLY A 183 29.73 -31.21 -34.50
N ARG A 184 29.96 -31.12 -33.18
CA ARG A 184 28.90 -31.33 -32.18
C ARG A 184 27.77 -30.31 -32.30
N SER A 185 28.07 -29.04 -32.59
CA SER A 185 27.05 -28.02 -32.76
C SER A 185 26.18 -28.29 -34.00
N LEU A 186 26.76 -28.85 -35.07
CA LEU A 186 26.05 -29.24 -36.28
C LEU A 186 25.18 -30.48 -36.04
N GLU A 187 25.70 -31.48 -35.34
CA GLU A 187 24.94 -32.69 -34.98
C GLU A 187 23.72 -32.37 -34.11
N ASN A 188 23.84 -31.40 -33.20
CA ASN A 188 22.74 -30.96 -32.34
C ASN A 188 21.80 -29.94 -33.02
N TYR A 189 22.13 -29.47 -34.22
CA TYR A 189 21.33 -28.48 -34.92
C TYR A 189 20.18 -29.14 -35.66
N GLU A 190 18.94 -28.82 -35.27
CA GLU A 190 17.73 -29.30 -35.92
C GLU A 190 17.12 -28.22 -36.80
N GLU A 191 17.20 -28.39 -38.13
CA GLU A 191 16.69 -27.42 -39.11
C GLU A 191 15.22 -27.05 -38.89
N LYS A 192 14.38 -27.98 -38.44
CA LYS A 192 12.95 -27.74 -38.22
C LYS A 192 12.66 -26.76 -37.08
N ASN A 193 13.58 -26.61 -36.13
CA ASN A 193 13.41 -25.73 -34.97
C ASN A 193 13.98 -24.33 -35.22
N ASP A 194 14.67 -24.11 -36.34
CA ASP A 194 15.24 -22.82 -36.66
C ASP A 194 14.18 -21.87 -37.24
N SER A 195 13.70 -20.96 -36.38
CA SER A 195 12.76 -19.91 -36.75
C SER A 195 13.30 -18.86 -37.73
N SER A 196 14.62 -18.80 -37.93
CA SER A 196 15.26 -17.83 -38.85
C SER A 196 15.31 -18.32 -40.30
N LEU A 197 15.11 -19.62 -40.53
CA LEU A 197 15.03 -20.19 -41.88
C LEU A 197 13.72 -19.80 -42.56
N LEU A 198 13.84 -19.23 -43.77
CA LEU A 198 12.70 -18.87 -44.61
C LEU A 198 11.82 -20.08 -44.97
N SER A 199 12.38 -21.28 -45.02
CA SER A 199 11.64 -22.53 -45.28
C SER A 199 10.68 -22.91 -44.16
N ASN A 200 10.96 -22.49 -42.92
CA ASN A 200 10.12 -22.76 -41.75
C ASN A 200 9.14 -21.62 -41.46
N LEU A 201 9.25 -20.51 -42.20
CA LEU A 201 8.31 -19.40 -42.08
C LEU A 201 6.96 -19.84 -42.64
N ILE A 202 5.99 -20.00 -41.75
CA ILE A 202 4.63 -20.35 -42.12
C ILE A 202 3.98 -19.14 -42.80
N THR A 203 3.87 -19.19 -44.13
CA THR A 203 3.22 -18.13 -44.94
C THR A 203 1.74 -18.39 -45.19
N ASP A 204 1.29 -19.62 -45.00
CA ASP A 204 -0.03 -20.09 -45.42
C ASP A 204 -1.16 -19.54 -44.55
N TRP A 205 -0.86 -19.15 -43.31
CA TRP A 205 -1.83 -18.61 -42.37
C TRP A 205 -1.17 -17.71 -41.33
N SER A 206 -1.91 -16.71 -40.86
CA SER A 206 -1.50 -15.82 -39.77
C SER A 206 -2.28 -16.16 -38.51
N ASN A 207 -1.62 -16.16 -37.36
CA ASN A 207 -2.31 -16.22 -36.07
C ASN A 207 -3.26 -15.03 -35.93
N GLU A 208 -4.52 -15.28 -35.54
CA GLU A 208 -5.46 -14.22 -35.21
C GLU A 208 -4.96 -13.37 -34.05
N ALA A 209 -5.29 -12.08 -34.07
CA ALA A 209 -4.95 -11.20 -32.96
C ALA A 209 -5.65 -11.67 -31.68
N ARG A 210 -4.89 -11.82 -30.59
CA ARG A 210 -5.46 -12.17 -29.28
C ARG A 210 -6.53 -11.14 -28.91
N ASP A 211 -7.74 -11.61 -28.65
CA ASP A 211 -8.86 -10.72 -28.32
C ASP A 211 -8.54 -9.89 -27.06
N SER A 212 -8.96 -8.62 -27.11
CA SER A 212 -8.88 -7.64 -26.03
C SER A 212 -9.45 -8.15 -24.70
N LEU A 213 -10.43 -9.06 -24.73
CA LEU A 213 -10.99 -9.72 -23.55
C LEU A 213 -9.95 -10.52 -22.77
N PHE A 214 -8.92 -11.05 -23.44
CA PHE A 214 -7.84 -11.83 -22.83
C PHE A 214 -6.55 -11.02 -22.57
N SER A 215 -6.64 -9.68 -22.61
CA SER A 215 -5.54 -8.76 -22.27
C SER A 215 -5.38 -8.49 -20.76
N LYS A 216 -6.14 -9.22 -19.93
CA LYS A 216 -6.18 -9.03 -18.49
C LYS A 216 -5.28 -10.00 -17.74
#